data_AF-A0A2N2UJD6-F1
#
_entry.id   AF-A0A2N2UJD6-F1
#
_cell.length_a   1.000
_cell.length_b   1.000
_cell.length_c   1.000
_cell.angle_alpha   90.00
_cell.angle_beta   90.00
_cell.angle_gamma   90.00
#
_symmetry.space_group_name_H-M   'P 1'
#
loop_
_entity.id
_entity.type
_entity.pdbx_description
1 polymer ?
#
loop_
_entity_poly.entity_id
_entity_poly.type
_entity_poly.pdbx_seq_one_letter_code
_entity_poly.pdbx_strand_id
1 'polypeptide(L)'
;MEFDLWLVAYLGLGAIVGFFAGLLGVGGGGIMVPMLTTFFVAQGFPHEQVLHMALGTSMATIVLTSVSSLRAHHARGAVHWNIVRSITPGILLGTFGGTFIASRVDTVPLAIF
;
A
#
# COMPACT_ATOMS: atom_id res chain seq x y z
N MET A 1 -19.65 11.60 17.82
CA MET A 1 -19.67 12.43 16.60
C MET A 1 -18.33 12.46 15.88
N GLU A 2 -17.22 12.89 16.49
CA GLU A 2 -15.91 12.87 15.78
C GLU A 2 -15.43 11.45 15.44
N PHE A 3 -15.60 10.49 16.36
CA PHE A 3 -15.27 9.09 16.10
C PHE A 3 -16.07 8.49 14.94
N ASP A 4 -17.36 8.83 14.84
CA ASP A 4 -18.25 8.36 13.77
C ASP A 4 -17.81 8.92 12.40
N LEU A 5 -17.35 10.17 12.37
CA LEU A 5 -16.85 10.81 11.15
C LEU A 5 -15.57 10.13 10.64
N TRP A 6 -14.63 9.80 11.53
CA TRP A 6 -13.39 9.13 11.15
C TRP A 6 -13.63 7.71 10.65
N LEU A 7 -14.54 6.96 11.27
CA LEU A 7 -14.93 5.63 10.77
C LEU A 7 -15.50 5.71 9.35
N VAL A 8 -16.40 6.66 9.09
CA VAL A 8 -16.95 6.87 7.74
C VAL A 8 -15.85 7.27 6.74
N ALA A 9 -14.92 8.14 7.15
CA ALA A 9 -13.79 8.55 6.32
C ALA A 9 -12.87 7.36 5.95
N TYR A 10 -12.54 6.50 6.91
CA TYR A 10 -11.72 5.30 6.66
C TYR A 10 -12.43 4.29 5.76
N LEU A 11 -13.74 4.06 5.98
CA LEU A 11 -14.54 3.19 5.12
C LEU A 11 -14.63 3.74 3.69
N GLY A 12 -14.88 5.04 3.53
CA GLY A 12 -14.95 5.69 2.23
C GLY A 12 -13.62 5.65 1.48
N LEU A 13 -12.53 5.94 2.19
CA LEU A 13 -11.18 5.85 1.64
C LEU A 13 -10.83 4.42 1.21
N GLY A 14 -11.11 3.43 2.06
CA GLY A 14 -10.91 2.02 1.76
C GLY A 14 -11.74 1.53 0.56
N ALA A 15 -12.99 1.99 0.43
CA ALA A 15 -13.84 1.66 -0.72
C ALA A 15 -13.29 2.22 -2.03
N ILE A 16 -12.90 3.51 -2.04
CA ILE A 16 -12.33 4.17 -3.22
C ILE A 16 -11.01 3.51 -3.62
N VAL A 17 -10.08 3.38 -2.67
CA VAL A 17 -8.76 2.82 -2.93
C VAL A 17 -8.87 1.34 -3.32
N GLY A 18 -9.71 0.56 -2.66
CA GLY A 18 -9.96 -0.84 -2.98
C GLY A 18 -10.55 -1.03 -4.38
N PHE A 19 -11.49 -0.16 -4.79
CA PHE A 19 -12.06 -0.16 -6.14
C PHE A 19 -10.99 0.09 -7.21
N PHE A 20 -10.20 1.17 -7.07
CA PHE A 20 -9.13 1.50 -8.02
C PHE A 20 -8.01 0.45 -8.00
N ALA A 21 -7.63 -0.07 -6.84
CA ALA A 21 -6.62 -1.13 -6.71
C ALA A 21 -7.09 -2.43 -7.36
N GLY A 22 -8.37 -2.77 -7.27
CA GLY A 22 -8.96 -3.94 -7.94
C GLY A 22 -9.04 -3.79 -9.46
N LEU A 23 -9.35 -2.59 -9.95
CA LEU A 23 -9.43 -2.29 -11.39
C LEU A 23 -8.04 -2.23 -12.05
N LEU A 24 -7.09 -1.52 -11.44
CA LEU A 24 -5.76 -1.26 -12.00
C LEU A 24 -4.73 -2.32 -11.61
N GLY A 25 -4.94 -3.04 -10.51
CA GLY A 25 -3.99 -4.05 -10.00
C GLY A 25 -2.75 -3.47 -9.32
N VAL A 26 -2.65 -2.15 -9.13
CA VAL A 26 -1.42 -1.44 -8.66
C VAL A 26 -1.33 -1.34 -7.12
N GLY A 27 -2.27 -1.91 -6.36
CA GLY A 27 -2.20 -1.97 -4.89
C GLY A 27 -2.59 -0.68 -4.14
N GLY A 28 -2.89 0.43 -4.81
CA GLY A 28 -3.51 1.61 -4.16
C GLY A 28 -2.63 2.44 -3.22
N GLY A 29 -1.38 2.00 -2.94
CA GLY A 29 -0.48 2.65 -1.97
C GLY A 29 -0.20 4.13 -2.25
N GLY A 30 -0.12 4.53 -3.52
CA GLY A 30 0.11 5.93 -3.91
C GLY A 30 -1.00 6.89 -3.48
N ILE A 31 -2.25 6.41 -3.35
CA ILE A 31 -3.38 7.20 -2.84
C ILE A 31 -3.51 7.01 -1.32
N MET A 32 -3.28 5.79 -0.85
CA MET A 32 -3.51 5.40 0.54
C MET A 32 -2.57 6.11 1.52
N VAL A 33 -1.28 6.24 1.19
CA VAL A 33 -0.28 6.89 2.05
C VAL A 33 -0.59 8.39 2.29
N PRO A 34 -0.71 9.26 1.27
CA PRO A 34 -0.96 10.68 1.52
C PRO A 34 -2.29 10.93 2.23
N MET A 35 -3.33 10.13 1.96
CA MET A 35 -4.62 10.26 2.62
C MET A 35 -4.58 9.82 4.10
N LEU A 36 -3.86 8.74 4.43
CA LEU A 36 -3.67 8.36 5.83
C LEU A 36 -2.81 9.37 6.58
N THR A 37 -1.78 9.92 5.94
CA THR A 37 -0.97 11.00 6.52
C THR A 37 -1.83 12.21 6.86
N THR A 38 -2.69 12.68 5.95
CA THR A 38 -3.57 13.83 6.24
C THR A 38 -4.58 13.53 7.34
N PHE A 39 -5.12 12.31 7.39
CA PHE A 39 -6.04 11.89 8.45
C PHE A 39 -5.35 11.85 9.82
N PHE A 40 -4.15 11.29 9.91
CA PHE A 40 -3.42 11.22 11.18
C PHE A 40 -2.93 12.60 11.65
N VAL A 41 -2.50 13.49 10.74
CA VAL A 41 -2.19 14.89 11.10
C VAL A 41 -3.43 15.61 11.62
N ALA A 42 -4.58 15.46 10.94
CA ALA A 42 -5.83 16.10 11.35
C ALA A 42 -6.37 15.57 12.69
N GLN A 43 -6.03 14.33 13.07
CA GLN A 43 -6.34 13.73 14.37
C GLN A 43 -5.35 14.14 15.48
N GLY A 44 -4.30 14.90 15.16
CA GLY A 44 -3.32 15.37 16.13
C GLY A 44 -2.28 14.34 16.56
N PHE A 45 -2.03 13.30 15.75
CA PHE A 45 -0.96 12.35 16.03
C PHE A 45 0.44 13.00 15.99
N PRO A 46 1.42 12.49 16.76
CA PRO A 46 2.78 12.99 16.72
C PRO A 46 3.39 12.89 15.32
N HIS A 47 3.86 14.02 14.78
CA HIS A 47 4.40 14.12 13.40
C HIS A 47 5.49 13.09 13.09
N GLU A 48 6.33 12.75 14.07
CA GLU A 48 7.40 11.74 13.94
C GLU A 48 6.87 10.34 13.61
N GLN A 49 5.66 10.01 14.08
CA GLN A 49 5.06 8.69 13.93
C GLN A 49 4.06 8.63 12.76
N VAL A 50 3.52 9.77 12.34
CA VAL A 50 2.49 9.84 11.28
C VAL A 50 2.93 9.11 10.02
N LEU A 51 4.13 9.38 9.52
CA LEU A 51 4.62 8.75 8.29
C LEU A 51 4.82 7.24 8.45
N HIS A 52 5.37 6.80 9.58
CA HIS A 52 5.54 5.38 9.88
C HIS A 52 4.19 4.65 9.95
N MET A 53 3.20 5.24 10.62
CA MET A 53 1.85 4.67 10.72
C MET A 53 1.14 4.65 9.35
N ALA A 54 1.22 5.73 8.57
CA ALA A 54 0.58 5.83 7.26
C ALA A 54 1.18 4.82 6.27
N LEU A 55 2.51 4.72 6.22
CA LEU A 55 3.23 3.75 5.39
C LEU A 55 2.90 2.31 5.81
N GLY A 56 3.00 2.00 7.11
CA GLY A 56 2.71 0.66 7.64
C GLY A 56 1.27 0.22 7.37
N THR A 57 0.30 1.09 7.63
CA THR A 57 -1.13 0.81 7.42
C THR A 57 -1.45 0.64 5.93
N SER A 58 -0.85 1.46 5.07
CA SER A 58 -0.96 1.32 3.61
C SER A 58 -0.43 -0.04 3.14
N MET A 59 0.76 -0.45 3.59
CA MET A 59 1.33 -1.77 3.25
C MET A 59 0.43 -2.92 3.69
N ALA A 60 -0.14 -2.86 4.90
CA ALA A 60 -1.10 -3.86 5.36
C ALA A 60 -2.34 -3.93 4.46
N THR A 61 -2.82 -2.78 3.98
CA THR A 61 -3.97 -2.69 3.07
C THR A 61 -3.65 -3.25 1.67
N ILE A 62 -2.43 -3.00 1.16
CA ILE A 62 -1.95 -3.54 -0.12
C ILE A 62 -2.05 -5.07 -0.11
N VAL A 63 -1.63 -5.73 0.98
CA VAL A 63 -1.70 -7.20 1.07
C VAL A 63 -3.12 -7.71 0.87
N LEU A 64 -4.11 -7.12 1.55
CA LEU A 64 -5.51 -7.54 1.45
C LEU A 64 -6.09 -7.28 0.05
N THR A 65 -5.81 -6.11 -0.52
CA THR A 65 -6.30 -5.74 -1.86
C THR A 65 -5.64 -6.59 -2.96
N SER A 66 -4.34 -6.89 -2.86
CA SER A 66 -3.64 -7.78 -3.77
C SER A 66 -4.18 -9.21 -3.73
N VAL A 67 -4.47 -9.76 -2.54
CA VAL A 67 -5.09 -11.09 -2.41
C VAL A 67 -6.48 -11.12 -3.04
N SER A 68 -7.30 -10.09 -2.76
CA SER A 68 -8.64 -9.95 -3.36
C SER A 68 -8.57 -9.88 -4.89
N SER A 69 -7.66 -9.07 -5.43
CA SER A 69 -7.45 -8.91 -6.87
C SER A 69 -6.94 -10.21 -7.51
N LEU A 70 -5.95 -10.87 -6.91
CA LEU A 70 -5.43 -12.15 -7.39
C LEU A 70 -6.54 -13.20 -7.47
N ARG A 71 -7.37 -13.31 -6.42
CA ARG A 71 -8.50 -14.26 -6.39
C ARG A 71 -9.49 -13.98 -7.52
N ALA A 72 -9.83 -12.72 -7.76
CA ALA A 72 -10.75 -12.33 -8.82
C ALA A 72 -10.20 -12.66 -10.22
N HIS A 73 -8.91 -12.43 -10.46
CA HIS A 73 -8.26 -12.76 -11.73
C HIS A 73 -8.09 -14.27 -11.90
N HIS A 74 -7.78 -14.99 -10.83
CA HIS A 74 -7.67 -16.44 -10.83
C HIS A 74 -9.01 -17.11 -11.16
N ALA A 75 -10.11 -16.62 -10.58
CA ALA A 75 -11.46 -17.11 -10.87
C ALA A 75 -11.86 -16.93 -12.35
N ARG A 76 -11.26 -15.96 -13.05
CA ARG A 76 -11.45 -15.72 -14.49
C ARG A 76 -10.47 -16.51 -15.37
N GLY A 77 -9.62 -17.37 -14.80
CA GLY A 77 -8.61 -18.13 -15.55
C GLY A 77 -7.48 -17.27 -16.13
N ALA A 78 -7.37 -16.00 -15.74
CA ALA A 78 -6.41 -15.04 -16.30
C ALA A 78 -5.01 -15.12 -15.66
N VAL A 79 -4.77 -16.09 -14.76
CA VAL A 79 -3.52 -16.21 -14.01
C VAL A 79 -2.66 -17.33 -14.58
N HIS A 80 -1.54 -16.95 -15.21
CA HIS A 80 -0.54 -17.87 -15.73
C HIS A 80 0.44 -18.30 -14.63
N TRP A 81 0.09 -19.36 -13.89
CA TRP A 81 0.90 -19.85 -12.76
C TRP A 81 2.35 -20.23 -13.11
N ASN A 82 2.63 -20.60 -14.35
CA ASN A 82 4.00 -20.86 -14.81
C ASN A 82 4.86 -19.59 -14.78
N ILE A 83 4.29 -18.46 -15.24
CA ILE A 83 4.96 -17.16 -15.22
C ILE A 83 5.15 -16.72 -13.77
N VAL A 84 4.10 -16.80 -12.95
CA VAL A 84 4.15 -16.45 -11.52
C VAL A 84 5.32 -17.16 -10.84
N ARG A 85 5.41 -18.49 -10.95
CA ARG A 85 6.51 -19.26 -10.33
C ARG A 85 7.91 -18.87 -10.83
N SER A 86 8.04 -18.50 -12.10
CA SER A 86 9.33 -18.09 -12.67
C SER A 86 9.75 -16.70 -12.18
N ILE A 87 8.82 -15.75 -12.09
CA ILE A 87 9.11 -14.37 -11.69
C ILE A 87 9.19 -14.17 -10.18
N THR A 88 8.42 -14.94 -9.38
CA THR A 88 8.38 -14.82 -7.92
C THR A 88 9.77 -14.82 -7.25
N PRO A 89 10.69 -15.75 -7.54
CA PRO A 89 12.01 -15.71 -6.92
C PRO A 89 12.79 -14.43 -7.28
N GLY A 90 12.67 -13.95 -8.52
CA GLY A 90 13.27 -12.68 -8.93
C GLY A 90 12.68 -11.47 -8.20
N ILE A 91 11.36 -11.46 -7.99
CA ILE A 91 10.67 -10.43 -7.20
C ILE A 91 11.16 -10.46 -5.75
N LEU A 92 11.19 -11.63 -5.11
CA LEU A 92 11.61 -11.77 -3.71
C LEU A 92 13.07 -11.31 -3.50
N LEU A 93 13.98 -11.78 -4.36
CA LEU A 93 15.39 -11.39 -4.29
C LEU A 93 15.58 -9.90 -4.60
N GLY A 94 14.88 -9.39 -5.61
CA GLY A 94 14.93 -7.98 -6.00
C GLY A 94 14.37 -7.06 -4.92
N THR A 95 13.24 -7.40 -4.30
CA THR A 95 12.66 -6.65 -3.18
C THR A 95 13.59 -6.69 -1.98
N PHE A 96 14.08 -7.85 -1.58
CA PHE A 96 14.97 -7.97 -0.42
C PHE A 96 16.29 -7.21 -0.62
N GLY A 97 16.93 -7.39 -1.78
CA GLY A 97 18.14 -6.67 -2.16
C GLY A 97 17.91 -5.16 -2.25
N GLY A 98 16.80 -4.74 -2.87
CA GLY A 98 16.41 -3.34 -2.98
C GLY A 98 16.20 -2.69 -1.62
N THR A 99 15.48 -3.33 -0.69
CA THR A 99 15.28 -2.83 0.68
C THR A 99 16.62 -2.71 1.44
N PHE A 100 17.52 -3.67 1.27
CA PHE A 100 18.85 -3.63 1.91
C PHE A 100 19.72 -2.48 1.38
N ILE A 101 19.66 -2.20 0.08
CA ILE A 101 20.33 -1.05 -0.53
C ILE A 101 19.67 0.24 -0.03
N ALA A 102 18.34 0.35 -0.11
CA ALA A 102 17.60 1.53 0.32
C ALA A 102 17.87 1.90 1.80
N SER A 103 18.05 0.92 2.68
CA SER A 103 18.41 1.15 4.09
C SER A 103 19.78 1.79 4.31
N ARG A 104 20.65 1.77 3.29
CA ARG A 104 22.00 2.37 3.32
C ARG A 104 22.12 3.67 2.53
N VAL A 105 21.08 4.06 1.81
CA VAL A 105 21.09 5.31 1.05
C VAL A 105 20.69 6.44 1.98
N ASP A 106 21.49 7.51 2.00
CA ASP A 106 21.17 8.70 2.78
C ASP A 106 19.84 9.30 2.32
N THR A 107 19.01 9.73 3.26
CA THR A 107 17.66 10.26 2.98
C THR A 107 17.70 11.65 2.32
N VAL A 108 18.86 12.32 2.34
CA VAL A 108 19.05 13.71 1.92
C VAL A 108 18.79 13.95 0.42
N PRO A 109 19.28 13.12 -0.53
CA PRO A 109 18.96 13.28 -1.94
C PRO A 109 17.50 12.90 -2.26
N LEU A 110 16.87 12.06 -1.43
CA LEU A 110 15.50 11.59 -1.64
C LEU A 110 14.46 12.64 -1.24
N ALA A 111 14.80 13.54 -0.31
CA ALA A 111 13.93 14.63 0.14
C ALA A 111 13.85 15.81 -0.85
N ILE A 112 14.68 15.81 -1.91
CA ILE A 112 14.67 16.84 -2.97
C ILE A 112 13.56 16.57 -4.00
N PHE A 113 13.01 15.34 -4.04
CA PHE A 113 11.87 14.93 -4.85
C PHE A 113 10.67 14.54 -3.97
#